data_AF-A0AAE9DBB3-F1
#
_entry.id   AF-A0AAE9DBB3-F1
#
_cell.length_a   1.000
_cell.length_b   1.000
_cell.length_c   1.000
_cell.angle_alpha   90.00
_cell.angle_beta   90.00
_cell.angle_gamma   90.00
#
_symmetry.space_group_name_H-M   'P 1'
#
loop_
_entity.id
_entity.type
_entity.pdbx_description
1 polymer ?
#
loop_
_entity_poly.entity_id
_entity_poly.type
_entity_poly.pdbx_seq_one_letter_code
_entity_poly.pdbx_strand_id
1 'polypeptide(L)'
;MVTKKKARKNEDFKKVKLKVGKKLKKTTTTDTTIKAKRVVLASQLEEKVETDENPLSFRGLTLNELCKQMGHFNSKVKMNAIQGLKQILTSRPDLVNVQLRLLVPSVVVHVSDASFEPPTRQNLLNLFKILCTASVQSMSAHITLFLAHVLRALTNIVTEVRHLALNALSILLDRYPSLCRNHADLFPCFINYLGSSKRLSWHKAGLIDTILNFINVYDMNRERKMETTELKINFEDGKMEGEVNTKKVFIQNPDASPFDFGVVSSSKSHAVSPFELPDALLNLANVLAPIISSIILEDAGGQFMVQGVKLIETIVRGAENQPNDFLLKDFRKQVYDSMSSVRIAISKRQGKSDRFRTAASWLVTSSDH
;
A
#
# COMPACT_ATOMS: atom_id res chain seq x y z
N MET A 1 41.39 -55.35 -67.85
CA MET A 1 40.82 -55.97 -66.61
C MET A 1 41.92 -56.10 -65.57
N VAL A 2 41.85 -55.34 -64.47
CA VAL A 2 42.74 -55.55 -63.32
C VAL A 2 42.11 -56.62 -62.44
N THR A 3 42.86 -57.69 -62.13
CA THR A 3 42.36 -58.82 -61.33
C THR A 3 41.93 -58.36 -59.93
N LYS A 4 40.77 -58.84 -59.44
CA LYS A 4 40.11 -58.47 -58.15
C LYS A 4 41.06 -58.43 -56.94
N LYS A 5 42.16 -59.18 -56.97
CA LYS A 5 43.18 -59.25 -55.90
C LYS A 5 44.07 -58.00 -55.83
N LYS A 6 44.35 -57.33 -56.96
CA LYS A 6 45.11 -56.06 -57.02
C LYS A 6 44.25 -54.84 -56.64
N ALA A 7 42.94 -54.88 -56.92
CA ALA A 7 42.02 -53.80 -56.56
C ALA A 7 41.88 -53.65 -55.04
N ARG A 8 41.69 -54.77 -54.31
CA ARG A 8 41.62 -54.76 -52.83
C ARG A 8 42.89 -54.21 -52.16
N LYS A 9 44.08 -54.54 -52.67
CA LYS A 9 45.36 -54.01 -52.16
C LYS A 9 45.55 -52.50 -52.38
N ASN A 10 44.81 -51.90 -53.30
CA ASN A 10 44.90 -50.48 -53.67
C ASN A 10 43.80 -49.62 -53.01
N GLU A 11 42.85 -50.25 -52.31
CA GLU A 11 41.81 -49.56 -51.54
C GLU A 11 42.34 -49.03 -50.20
N ASP A 12 43.28 -49.74 -49.58
CA ASP A 12 43.85 -49.43 -48.27
C ASP A 12 44.62 -48.09 -48.23
N PHE A 13 45.17 -47.63 -49.36
CA PHE A 13 45.97 -46.40 -49.45
C PHE A 13 45.44 -45.40 -50.49
N LYS A 14 44.13 -45.20 -50.51
CA LYS A 14 43.50 -44.25 -51.44
C LYS A 14 43.82 -42.80 -51.06
N LYS A 15 44.84 -42.23 -51.70
CA LYS A 15 45.17 -40.79 -51.56
C LYS A 15 43.99 -39.93 -52.02
N VAL A 16 43.54 -39.03 -51.14
CA VAL A 16 42.48 -38.08 -51.45
C VAL A 16 42.98 -37.13 -52.55
N LYS A 17 42.20 -36.98 -53.63
CA LYS A 17 42.54 -36.08 -54.75
C LYS A 17 42.73 -34.66 -54.24
N LEU A 18 43.81 -34.01 -54.68
CA LEU A 18 44.14 -32.63 -54.31
C LEU A 18 43.07 -31.69 -54.89
N LYS A 19 42.29 -31.04 -54.03
CA LYS A 19 41.33 -30.01 -54.44
C LYS A 19 41.94 -28.64 -54.17
N VAL A 20 42.15 -27.87 -55.23
CA VAL A 20 42.78 -26.54 -55.17
C VAL A 20 41.98 -25.64 -54.20
N GLY A 21 42.68 -24.93 -53.31
CA GLY A 21 42.09 -24.04 -52.30
C GLY A 21 41.66 -24.70 -50.98
N LYS A 22 41.71 -26.03 -50.83
CA LYS A 22 41.38 -26.71 -49.57
C LYS A 22 42.62 -27.34 -48.93
N LYS A 23 42.88 -27.04 -47.64
CA LYS A 23 43.97 -27.66 -46.87
C LYS A 23 43.67 -29.16 -46.67
N LEU A 24 44.59 -30.01 -47.13
CA LEU A 24 44.49 -31.46 -46.98
C LEU A 24 44.75 -31.84 -45.52
N LYS A 25 43.85 -32.61 -44.89
CA LYS A 25 44.13 -33.20 -43.57
C LYS A 25 45.18 -34.29 -43.73
N LYS A 26 46.29 -34.18 -43.00
CA LYS A 26 47.34 -35.21 -42.96
C LYS A 26 46.78 -36.46 -42.28
N THR A 27 46.80 -37.59 -42.95
CA THR A 27 46.24 -38.87 -42.45
C THR A 27 47.07 -39.51 -41.34
N THR A 28 48.32 -39.09 -41.15
CA THR A 28 49.25 -39.63 -40.13
C THR A 28 49.37 -38.75 -38.90
N THR A 29 48.63 -37.64 -38.84
CA THR A 29 48.71 -36.70 -37.72
C THR A 29 47.60 -37.00 -36.72
N THR A 30 47.99 -37.42 -35.52
CA THR A 30 47.08 -37.58 -34.39
C THR A 30 46.51 -36.22 -34.00
N ASP A 31 45.18 -36.09 -34.04
CA ASP A 31 44.49 -34.89 -33.58
C ASP A 31 44.44 -34.87 -32.05
N THR A 32 45.16 -33.94 -31.43
CA THR A 32 45.23 -33.78 -29.97
C THR A 32 44.17 -32.81 -29.43
N THR A 33 43.19 -32.42 -30.24
CA THR A 33 42.12 -31.50 -29.79
C THR A 33 41.08 -32.21 -28.91
N ILE A 34 41.40 -32.34 -27.63
CA ILE A 34 40.49 -32.88 -26.62
C ILE A 34 39.56 -31.76 -26.13
N LYS A 35 38.25 -31.95 -26.29
CA LYS A 35 37.23 -31.06 -25.72
C LYS A 35 36.59 -31.72 -24.50
N ALA A 36 36.96 -31.28 -23.30
CA ALA A 36 36.33 -31.69 -22.06
C ALA A 36 35.33 -30.63 -21.58
N LYS A 37 34.15 -31.05 -21.13
CA LYS A 37 33.16 -30.20 -20.45
C LYS A 37 32.98 -30.68 -19.02
N ARG A 38 32.97 -29.74 -18.07
CA ARG A 38 32.71 -30.05 -16.65
C ARG A 38 31.22 -30.30 -16.44
N VAL A 39 30.88 -31.42 -15.79
CA VAL A 39 29.53 -31.67 -15.29
C VAL A 39 29.36 -30.86 -14.01
N VAL A 40 28.43 -29.92 -13.99
CA VAL A 40 28.06 -29.17 -12.78
C VAL A 40 26.84 -29.87 -12.19
N LEU A 41 27.03 -30.51 -11.04
CA LEU A 41 25.93 -31.08 -10.27
C LEU A 41 25.21 -29.96 -9.54
N ALA A 42 23.88 -30.01 -9.48
CA ALA A 42 23.13 -29.15 -8.58
C ALA A 42 23.48 -29.54 -7.15
N SER A 43 23.95 -28.58 -6.36
CA SER A 43 24.17 -28.76 -4.92
C SER A 43 22.83 -29.13 -4.26
N GLN A 44 22.78 -30.30 -3.63
CA GLN A 44 21.60 -30.80 -2.92
C GLN A 44 21.99 -31.08 -1.47
N LEU A 45 21.22 -30.55 -0.52
CA LEU A 45 21.31 -30.88 0.91
C LEU A 45 22.69 -30.62 1.54
N GLU A 46 23.29 -29.46 1.28
CA GLU A 46 24.47 -29.01 2.03
C GLU A 46 24.10 -28.81 3.51
N GLU A 47 24.98 -29.27 4.41
CA GLU A 47 24.86 -29.02 5.84
C GLU A 47 25.06 -27.51 6.08
N LYS A 48 23.99 -26.84 6.52
CA LYS A 48 24.03 -25.40 6.75
C LYS A 48 24.38 -25.14 8.19
N VAL A 49 25.41 -24.34 8.38
CA VAL A 49 25.81 -23.82 9.68
C VAL A 49 25.05 -22.52 9.91
N GLU A 50 24.35 -22.44 11.04
CA GLU A 50 23.73 -21.19 11.47
C GLU A 50 24.83 -20.16 11.78
N THR A 51 24.75 -19.00 11.15
CA THR A 51 25.67 -17.88 11.36
C THR A 51 24.85 -16.63 11.65
N ASP A 52 25.44 -15.62 12.29
CA ASP A 52 24.73 -14.38 12.62
C ASP A 52 24.21 -13.66 11.36
N GLU A 53 24.91 -13.79 10.23
CA GLU A 53 24.49 -13.26 8.93
C GLU A 53 23.42 -14.11 8.24
N ASN A 54 23.42 -15.43 8.47
CA ASN A 54 22.47 -16.38 7.87
C ASN A 54 21.77 -17.20 8.95
N PRO A 55 20.78 -16.61 9.65
CA PRO A 55 19.98 -17.36 10.59
C PRO A 55 19.17 -18.43 9.86
N LEU A 56 18.97 -19.55 10.54
CA LEU A 56 18.20 -20.66 10.01
C LEU A 56 16.85 -20.74 10.70
N SER A 57 15.81 -21.03 9.94
CA SER A 57 14.53 -21.45 10.51
C SER A 57 14.67 -22.83 11.17
N PHE A 58 13.67 -23.25 11.95
CA PHE A 58 13.63 -24.60 12.54
C PHE A 58 13.82 -25.73 11.51
N ARG A 59 13.49 -25.48 10.25
CA ARG A 59 13.65 -26.41 9.13
C ARG A 59 15.02 -26.32 8.43
N GLY A 60 15.98 -25.59 8.99
CA GLY A 60 17.30 -25.40 8.37
C GLY A 60 17.26 -24.58 7.07
N LEU A 61 16.30 -23.66 6.94
CA LEU A 61 16.18 -22.80 5.75
C LEU A 61 16.53 -21.35 6.07
N THR A 62 17.31 -20.74 5.18
CA THR A 62 17.70 -19.33 5.22
C THR A 62 16.55 -18.41 4.79
N LEU A 63 16.66 -17.11 5.08
CA LEU A 63 15.70 -16.09 4.64
C LEU A 63 15.48 -16.12 3.11
N ASN A 64 16.55 -16.24 2.33
CA ASN A 64 16.49 -16.29 0.86
C ASN A 64 15.72 -17.52 0.36
N GLU A 65 15.93 -18.68 0.98
CA GLU A 65 15.23 -19.91 0.59
C GLU A 65 13.75 -19.87 0.95
N LEU A 66 13.42 -19.31 2.12
CA LEU A 66 12.04 -19.11 2.53
C LEU A 66 11.33 -18.15 1.56
N CYS A 67 11.97 -17.03 1.18
CA CYS A 67 11.44 -16.11 0.18
C CYS A 67 11.20 -16.80 -1.18
N LYS A 68 12.12 -17.68 -1.61
CA LYS A 68 11.92 -18.51 -2.82
C LYS A 68 10.74 -19.47 -2.68
N GLN A 69 10.55 -20.08 -1.50
CA GLN A 69 9.43 -21.00 -1.24
C GLN A 69 8.06 -20.29 -1.24
N MET A 70 8.01 -18.99 -0.93
CA MET A 70 6.77 -18.21 -1.06
C MET A 70 6.30 -18.12 -2.51
N GLY A 71 7.22 -18.14 -3.48
CA GLY A 71 6.89 -18.18 -4.91
C GLY A 71 6.39 -19.54 -5.42
N HIS A 72 6.38 -20.59 -4.60
CA HIS A 72 6.00 -21.94 -5.01
C HIS A 72 4.49 -22.09 -5.18
N PHE A 73 4.01 -22.83 -6.19
CA PHE A 73 2.56 -22.97 -6.45
C PHE A 73 1.77 -23.63 -5.31
N ASN A 74 2.38 -24.53 -4.55
CA ASN A 74 1.74 -25.25 -3.45
C ASN A 74 1.53 -24.36 -2.20
N SER A 75 0.26 -24.15 -1.82
CA SER A 75 -0.15 -23.35 -0.65
C SER A 75 0.48 -23.81 0.67
N LYS A 76 0.65 -25.12 0.89
CA LYS A 76 1.32 -25.65 2.10
C LYS A 76 2.79 -25.25 2.16
N VAL A 77 3.47 -25.20 1.01
CA VAL A 77 4.88 -24.75 0.95
C VAL A 77 4.96 -23.27 1.29
N LYS A 78 4.07 -22.44 0.74
CA LYS A 78 3.98 -21.01 1.07
C LYS A 78 3.68 -20.78 2.56
N MET A 79 2.71 -21.50 3.12
CA MET A 79 2.36 -21.41 4.55
C MET A 79 3.57 -21.70 5.45
N ASN A 80 4.29 -22.78 5.17
CA ASN A 80 5.49 -23.12 5.93
C ASN A 80 6.59 -22.05 5.78
N ALA A 81 6.72 -21.45 4.59
CA ALA A 81 7.65 -20.35 4.37
C ALA A 81 7.30 -19.10 5.19
N ILE A 82 6.01 -18.73 5.24
CA ILE A 82 5.50 -17.62 6.08
C ILE A 82 5.82 -17.88 7.56
N GLN A 83 5.61 -19.11 8.03
CA GLN A 83 5.92 -19.48 9.41
C GLN A 83 7.43 -19.42 9.70
N GLY A 84 8.27 -19.90 8.78
CA GLY A 84 9.73 -19.83 8.91
C GLY A 84 10.24 -18.38 8.91
N LEU A 85 9.70 -17.51 8.05
CA LEU A 85 10.06 -16.09 8.03
C LEU A 85 9.67 -15.41 9.35
N LYS A 86 8.44 -15.64 9.82
CA LYS A 86 7.97 -15.11 11.08
C LYS A 86 8.88 -15.55 12.24
N GLN A 87 9.30 -16.81 12.27
CA GLN A 87 10.23 -17.32 13.29
C GLN A 87 11.55 -16.55 13.26
N ILE A 88 12.23 -16.49 12.11
CA ILE A 88 13.54 -15.83 11.99
C ILE A 88 13.44 -14.36 12.35
N LEU A 89 12.44 -13.64 11.82
CA LEU A 89 12.30 -12.20 12.04
C LEU A 89 11.83 -11.84 13.46
N THR A 90 11.20 -12.77 14.18
CA THR A 90 10.90 -12.59 15.61
C THR A 90 12.15 -12.78 16.46
N SER A 91 13.01 -13.75 16.10
CA SER A 91 14.28 -14.00 16.80
C SER A 91 15.34 -12.93 16.51
N ARG A 92 15.38 -12.40 15.28
CA ARG A 92 16.33 -11.38 14.82
C ARG A 92 15.60 -10.20 14.15
N PRO A 93 15.02 -9.28 14.94
CA PRO A 93 14.28 -8.12 14.43
C PRO A 93 15.14 -7.12 13.66
N ASP A 94 16.44 -7.09 13.91
CA ASP A 94 17.44 -6.28 13.23
C ASP A 94 17.47 -6.53 11.71
N LEU A 95 17.23 -7.78 11.30
CA LEU A 95 17.20 -8.18 9.89
C LEU A 95 16.04 -7.55 9.11
N VAL A 96 14.98 -7.09 9.80
CA VAL A 96 13.85 -6.45 9.13
C VAL A 96 14.32 -5.22 8.37
N ASN A 97 15.08 -4.31 9.01
CA ASN A 97 15.53 -3.07 8.37
C ASN A 97 16.57 -3.31 7.26
N VAL A 98 17.40 -4.34 7.41
CA VAL A 98 18.47 -4.67 6.45
C VAL A 98 17.90 -5.35 5.20
N GLN A 99 16.97 -6.29 5.38
CA GLN A 99 16.53 -7.21 4.33
C GLN A 99 15.17 -6.85 3.72
N LEU A 100 14.64 -5.62 3.93
CA LEU A 100 13.36 -5.18 3.34
C LEU A 100 13.30 -5.36 1.81
N ARG A 101 14.42 -5.15 1.11
CA ARG A 101 14.51 -5.29 -0.35
C ARG A 101 14.14 -6.71 -0.82
N LEU A 102 14.48 -7.72 -0.02
CA LEU A 102 14.12 -9.11 -0.27
C LEU A 102 12.72 -9.42 0.26
N LEU A 103 12.44 -9.00 1.49
CA LEU A 103 11.23 -9.38 2.22
C LEU A 103 9.96 -8.77 1.62
N VAL A 104 9.95 -7.47 1.32
CA VAL A 104 8.72 -6.77 0.89
C VAL A 104 8.17 -7.35 -0.43
N PRO A 105 8.97 -7.50 -1.51
CA PRO A 105 8.45 -8.07 -2.76
C PRO A 105 8.01 -9.53 -2.59
N SER A 106 8.72 -10.33 -1.80
CA SER A 106 8.39 -11.74 -1.62
C SER A 106 7.16 -11.96 -0.74
N VAL A 107 6.91 -11.10 0.26
CA VAL A 107 5.82 -11.31 1.21
C VAL A 107 4.54 -10.60 0.77
N VAL A 108 4.62 -9.34 0.32
CA VAL A 108 3.42 -8.52 0.12
C VAL A 108 2.58 -8.96 -1.08
N VAL A 109 3.19 -9.56 -2.11
CA VAL A 109 2.47 -10.14 -3.27
C VAL A 109 1.34 -11.09 -2.83
N HIS A 110 1.52 -11.77 -1.70
CA HIS A 110 0.57 -12.76 -1.19
C HIS A 110 -0.66 -12.17 -0.49
N VAL A 111 -0.76 -10.86 -0.31
CA VAL A 111 -1.98 -10.22 0.21
C VAL A 111 -3.19 -10.55 -0.66
N SER A 112 -2.99 -10.81 -1.96
CA SER A 112 -4.04 -11.18 -2.91
C SER A 112 -4.23 -12.68 -3.12
N ASP A 113 -3.56 -13.54 -2.34
CA ASP A 113 -3.64 -15.00 -2.52
C ASP A 113 -4.94 -15.55 -1.91
N ALA A 114 -5.87 -15.92 -2.79
CA ALA A 114 -7.16 -16.47 -2.39
C ALA A 114 -7.06 -17.91 -1.83
N SER A 115 -5.97 -18.63 -2.12
CA SER A 115 -5.79 -20.05 -1.75
C SER A 115 -5.39 -20.28 -0.29
N PHE A 116 -5.22 -19.22 0.48
CA PHE A 116 -4.79 -19.30 1.88
C PHE A 116 -5.95 -19.57 2.82
N GLU A 117 -5.81 -20.58 3.67
CA GLU A 117 -6.75 -20.81 4.76
C GLU A 117 -6.69 -19.71 5.84
N PRO A 118 -7.73 -19.51 6.66
CA PRO A 118 -7.77 -18.46 7.69
C PRO A 118 -6.52 -18.41 8.60
N PRO A 119 -5.96 -19.55 9.10
CA PRO A 119 -4.74 -19.53 9.90
C PRO A 119 -3.51 -19.00 9.13
N THR A 120 -3.43 -19.29 7.83
CA THR A 120 -2.34 -18.81 6.96
C THR A 120 -2.45 -17.31 6.74
N ARG A 121 -3.67 -16.80 6.51
CA ARG A 121 -3.93 -15.35 6.40
C ARG A 121 -3.57 -14.62 7.69
N GLN A 122 -3.90 -15.20 8.85
CA GLN A 122 -3.54 -14.62 10.14
C GLN A 122 -2.02 -14.60 10.35
N ASN A 123 -1.31 -15.66 9.97
CA ASN A 123 0.15 -15.69 10.00
C ASN A 123 0.79 -14.67 9.05
N LEU A 124 0.23 -14.49 7.85
CA LEU A 124 0.66 -13.45 6.92
C LEU A 124 0.45 -12.04 7.50
N LEU A 125 -0.70 -11.79 8.14
CA LEU A 125 -0.96 -10.51 8.80
C LEU A 125 0.02 -10.25 9.95
N ASN A 126 0.33 -11.27 10.75
CA ASN A 126 1.34 -11.16 11.80
C ASN A 126 2.74 -10.88 11.21
N LEU A 127 3.07 -11.49 10.07
CA LEU A 127 4.30 -11.21 9.35
C LEU A 127 4.32 -9.76 8.85
N PHE A 128 3.22 -9.21 8.35
CA PHE A 128 3.13 -7.78 8.02
C PHE A 128 3.37 -6.87 9.22
N LYS A 129 2.84 -7.21 10.41
CA LYS A 129 3.12 -6.47 11.65
C LYS A 129 4.61 -6.44 11.97
N ILE A 130 5.30 -7.58 11.80
CA ILE A 130 6.75 -7.69 12.00
C ILE A 130 7.50 -6.87 10.95
N LEU A 131 7.14 -6.95 9.66
CA LEU A 131 7.78 -6.14 8.62
C LEU A 131 7.60 -4.64 8.87
N CYS A 132 6.44 -4.24 9.40
CA CYS A 132 6.16 -2.86 9.74
C CYS A 132 6.82 -2.39 11.06
N THR A 133 7.68 -3.19 11.70
CA THR A 133 8.57 -2.68 12.75
C THR A 133 9.76 -1.90 12.19
N ALA A 134 9.99 -1.99 10.86
CA ALA A 134 11.02 -1.21 10.18
C ALA A 134 10.86 0.30 10.40
N SER A 135 11.98 1.02 10.39
CA SER A 135 12.00 2.48 10.45
C SER A 135 11.27 3.10 9.25
N VAL A 136 10.75 4.31 9.42
CA VAL A 136 10.09 5.06 8.35
C VAL A 136 11.06 5.28 7.17
N GLN A 137 12.33 5.54 7.47
CA GLN A 137 13.40 5.76 6.50
C GLN A 137 13.63 4.50 5.65
N SER A 138 13.76 3.33 6.28
CA SER A 138 13.95 2.06 5.56
C SER A 138 12.70 1.66 4.75
N MET A 139 11.51 1.88 5.29
CA MET A 139 10.25 1.55 4.61
C MET A 139 9.95 2.47 3.43
N SER A 140 10.43 3.73 3.44
CA SER A 140 10.16 4.73 2.40
C SER A 140 10.41 4.24 0.97
N ALA A 141 11.49 3.48 0.73
CA ALA A 141 11.83 2.94 -0.58
C ALA A 141 10.93 1.78 -1.04
N HIS A 142 10.14 1.20 -0.14
CA HIS A 142 9.36 -0.02 -0.36
C HIS A 142 7.85 0.21 -0.24
N ILE A 143 7.44 1.35 0.33
CA ILE A 143 6.04 1.64 0.66
C ILE A 143 5.13 1.67 -0.56
N THR A 144 5.62 2.18 -1.70
CA THR A 144 4.85 2.23 -2.96
C THR A 144 4.47 0.82 -3.43
N LEU A 145 5.42 -0.12 -3.39
CA LEU A 145 5.14 -1.52 -3.74
C LEU A 145 4.18 -2.16 -2.75
N PHE A 146 4.35 -1.87 -1.46
CA PHE A 146 3.48 -2.40 -0.41
C PHE A 146 2.03 -1.93 -0.63
N LEU A 147 1.83 -0.61 -0.72
CA LEU A 147 0.52 0.00 -0.94
C LEU A 147 -0.11 -0.45 -2.26
N ALA A 148 0.66 -0.55 -3.36
CA ALA A 148 0.13 -1.02 -4.64
C ALA A 148 -0.52 -2.42 -4.53
N HIS A 149 0.14 -3.35 -3.83
CA HIS A 149 -0.43 -4.69 -3.61
C HIS A 149 -1.65 -4.69 -2.68
N VAL A 150 -1.64 -3.87 -1.63
CA VAL A 150 -2.78 -3.72 -0.69
C VAL A 150 -3.98 -3.09 -1.40
N LEU A 151 -3.78 -2.00 -2.12
CA LEU A 151 -4.83 -1.32 -2.89
C LEU A 151 -5.44 -2.24 -3.95
N ARG A 152 -4.60 -3.01 -4.66
CA ARG A 152 -5.08 -4.04 -5.59
C ARG A 152 -5.91 -5.13 -4.88
N ALA A 153 -5.54 -5.51 -3.67
CA ALA A 153 -6.27 -6.53 -2.92
C ALA A 153 -7.61 -6.04 -2.35
N LEU A 154 -7.76 -4.74 -2.07
CA LEU A 154 -9.04 -4.15 -1.66
C LEU A 154 -10.13 -4.27 -2.73
N THR A 155 -9.77 -4.35 -4.00
CA THR A 155 -10.72 -4.50 -5.12
C THR A 155 -10.95 -5.96 -5.54
N ASN A 156 -10.35 -6.92 -4.82
CA ASN A 156 -10.44 -8.35 -5.12
C ASN A 156 -11.89 -8.87 -4.97
N ILE A 157 -12.28 -9.85 -5.80
CA ILE A 157 -13.61 -10.46 -5.74
C ILE A 157 -13.83 -11.28 -4.45
N VAL A 158 -12.76 -11.84 -3.87
CA VAL A 158 -12.81 -12.66 -2.66
C VAL A 158 -12.84 -11.80 -1.40
N THR A 159 -13.88 -11.94 -0.57
CA THR A 159 -14.09 -11.14 0.64
C THR A 159 -12.97 -11.27 1.66
N GLU A 160 -12.46 -12.49 1.88
CA GLU A 160 -11.37 -12.73 2.83
C GLU A 160 -10.05 -12.07 2.42
N VAL A 161 -9.80 -11.95 1.12
CA VAL A 161 -8.65 -11.20 0.58
C VAL A 161 -8.81 -9.71 0.87
N ARG A 162 -10.02 -9.16 0.65
CA ARG A 162 -10.31 -7.75 0.98
C ARG A 162 -10.17 -7.48 2.48
N HIS A 163 -10.59 -8.41 3.33
CA HIS A 163 -10.43 -8.32 4.79
C HIS A 163 -8.95 -8.28 5.19
N LEU A 164 -8.12 -9.17 4.64
CA LEU A 164 -6.68 -9.14 4.89
C LEU A 164 -6.04 -7.83 4.42
N ALA A 165 -6.41 -7.35 3.23
CA ALA A 165 -5.92 -6.10 2.66
C ALA A 165 -6.28 -4.88 3.52
N LEU A 166 -7.50 -4.85 4.05
CA LEU A 166 -7.96 -3.80 4.96
C LEU A 166 -7.15 -3.79 6.25
N ASN A 167 -6.92 -4.95 6.87
CA ASN A 167 -6.10 -5.04 8.08
C ASN A 167 -4.63 -4.67 7.79
N ALA A 168 -4.10 -5.05 6.62
CA ALA A 168 -2.77 -4.63 6.20
C ALA A 168 -2.69 -3.10 6.00
N LEU A 169 -3.71 -2.48 5.40
CA LEU A 169 -3.80 -1.04 5.25
C LEU A 169 -3.86 -0.34 6.61
N SER A 170 -4.63 -0.87 7.55
CA SER A 170 -4.71 -0.34 8.92
C SER A 170 -3.33 -0.27 9.59
N ILE A 171 -2.53 -1.34 9.46
CA ILE A 171 -1.15 -1.37 9.97
C ILE A 171 -0.28 -0.30 9.31
N LEU A 172 -0.40 -0.11 7.99
CA LEU A 172 0.39 0.89 7.27
C LEU A 172 0.01 2.33 7.66
N LEU A 173 -1.28 2.62 7.80
CA LEU A 173 -1.78 3.93 8.21
C LEU A 173 -1.32 4.29 9.63
N ASP A 174 -1.33 3.31 10.54
CA ASP A 174 -0.88 3.48 11.93
C ASP A 174 0.64 3.68 12.02
N ARG A 175 1.42 2.85 11.32
CA ARG A 175 2.90 2.84 11.45
C ARG A 175 3.61 3.84 10.56
N TYR A 176 3.04 4.19 9.41
CA TYR A 176 3.65 5.04 8.39
C TYR A 176 2.72 6.15 7.90
N PRO A 177 2.17 7.00 8.78
CA PRO A 177 1.20 8.02 8.41
C PRO A 177 1.76 9.02 7.37
N SER A 178 3.01 9.45 7.52
CA SER A 178 3.66 10.39 6.60
C SER A 178 3.84 9.81 5.19
N LEU A 179 4.22 8.52 5.09
CA LEU A 179 4.39 7.85 3.80
C LEU A 179 3.03 7.60 3.13
N CYS A 180 2.01 7.23 3.90
CA CYS A 180 0.66 7.01 3.39
C CYS A 180 0.03 8.30 2.86
N ARG A 181 0.18 9.42 3.60
CA ARG A 181 -0.31 10.74 3.18
C ARG A 181 0.23 11.16 1.81
N ASN A 182 1.51 10.86 1.56
CA ASN A 182 2.20 11.24 0.32
C ASN A 182 1.88 10.33 -0.88
N HIS A 183 1.16 9.22 -0.68
CA HIS A 183 0.85 8.28 -1.75
C HIS A 183 -0.38 8.73 -2.54
N ALA A 184 -0.19 9.16 -3.80
CA ALA A 184 -1.23 9.75 -4.64
C ALA A 184 -2.48 8.86 -4.81
N ASP A 185 -2.31 7.56 -4.99
CA ASP A 185 -3.45 6.65 -5.26
C ASP A 185 -4.19 6.21 -4.00
N LEU A 186 -3.62 6.39 -2.81
CA LEU A 186 -4.19 5.82 -1.58
C LEU A 186 -5.57 6.39 -1.30
N PHE A 187 -5.68 7.72 -1.37
CA PHE A 187 -6.92 8.44 -1.14
C PHE A 187 -8.03 8.04 -2.12
N PRO A 188 -7.88 8.23 -3.45
CA PRO A 188 -8.95 7.93 -4.40
C PRO A 188 -9.31 6.43 -4.40
N CYS A 189 -8.34 5.52 -4.29
CA CYS A 189 -8.63 4.10 -4.25
C CYS A 189 -9.42 3.69 -3.00
N PHE A 190 -9.11 4.24 -1.83
CA PHE A 190 -9.82 3.90 -0.61
C PHE A 190 -11.23 4.48 -0.57
N ILE A 191 -11.42 5.73 -1.04
CA ILE A 191 -12.77 6.33 -1.19
C ILE A 191 -13.62 5.50 -2.16
N ASN A 192 -13.07 5.11 -3.32
CA ASN A 192 -13.76 4.25 -4.29
C ASN A 192 -14.11 2.87 -3.70
N TYR A 193 -13.21 2.29 -2.89
CA TYR A 193 -13.48 1.04 -2.19
C TYR A 193 -14.65 1.18 -1.20
N LEU A 194 -14.66 2.27 -0.41
CA LEU A 194 -15.71 2.52 0.58
C LEU A 194 -17.08 2.80 -0.08
N GLY A 195 -17.10 3.41 -1.27
CA GLY A 195 -18.31 3.62 -2.06
C GLY A 195 -18.76 2.40 -2.87
N SER A 196 -17.94 1.36 -2.98
CA SER A 196 -18.23 0.16 -3.76
C SER A 196 -19.19 -0.79 -3.03
N SER A 197 -20.03 -1.49 -3.79
CA SER A 197 -20.83 -2.63 -3.30
C SER A 197 -19.96 -3.79 -2.78
N LYS A 198 -18.67 -3.83 -3.14
CA LYS A 198 -17.71 -4.83 -2.66
C LYS A 198 -17.13 -4.52 -1.28
N ARG A 199 -17.44 -3.38 -0.68
CA ARG A 199 -16.98 -3.03 0.67
C ARG A 199 -17.33 -4.13 1.67
N LEU A 200 -16.49 -4.31 2.69
CA LEU A 200 -16.82 -5.15 3.83
C LEU A 200 -18.02 -4.59 4.59
N SER A 201 -18.79 -5.47 5.23
CA SER A 201 -19.88 -5.05 6.10
C SER A 201 -19.35 -4.18 7.25
N TRP A 202 -20.14 -3.21 7.69
CA TRP A 202 -19.75 -2.25 8.74
C TRP A 202 -19.40 -2.93 10.07
N HIS A 203 -20.02 -4.07 10.37
CA HIS A 203 -19.80 -4.88 11.56
C HIS A 203 -18.55 -5.79 11.47
N LYS A 204 -17.84 -5.81 10.33
CA LYS A 204 -16.58 -6.58 10.23
C LYS A 204 -15.48 -5.83 10.98
N ALA A 205 -14.78 -6.57 11.84
CA ALA A 205 -13.66 -6.05 12.61
C ALA A 205 -12.62 -5.39 11.70
N GLY A 206 -12.08 -4.25 12.16
CA GLY A 206 -11.04 -3.50 11.47
C GLY A 206 -11.54 -2.46 10.47
N LEU A 207 -12.76 -2.53 9.93
CA LEU A 207 -13.21 -1.55 8.92
C LEU A 207 -13.31 -0.15 9.50
N ILE A 208 -14.05 0.01 10.59
CA ILE A 208 -14.28 1.33 11.20
C ILE A 208 -12.96 1.92 11.73
N ASP A 209 -12.12 1.10 12.36
CA ASP A 209 -10.81 1.52 12.86
C ASP A 209 -9.89 1.98 11.70
N THR A 210 -9.91 1.27 10.57
CA THR A 210 -9.14 1.65 9.38
C THR A 210 -9.65 2.97 8.78
N ILE A 211 -10.97 3.19 8.77
CA ILE A 211 -11.57 4.46 8.32
C ILE A 211 -11.12 5.60 9.24
N LEU A 212 -11.16 5.42 10.56
CA LEU A 212 -10.71 6.44 11.51
C LEU A 212 -9.21 6.73 11.35
N ASN A 213 -8.38 5.69 11.21
CA ASN A 213 -6.94 5.86 10.94
C ASN A 213 -6.69 6.60 9.63
N PHE A 214 -7.45 6.28 8.58
CA PHE A 214 -7.37 6.96 7.29
C PHE A 214 -7.70 8.46 7.43
N ILE A 215 -8.80 8.81 8.11
CA ILE A 215 -9.19 10.20 8.36
C ILE A 215 -8.11 10.94 9.18
N ASN A 216 -7.53 10.28 10.19
CA ASN A 216 -6.47 10.86 11.02
C ASN A 216 -5.17 11.11 10.22
N VAL A 217 -4.79 10.21 9.31
CA VAL A 217 -3.58 10.36 8.48
C VAL A 217 -3.66 11.60 7.59
N TYR A 218 -4.83 11.88 7.02
CA TYR A 218 -5.06 13.06 6.20
C TYR A 218 -5.46 14.32 7.00
N ASP A 219 -5.49 14.19 8.33
CA ASP A 219 -5.53 15.26 9.33
C ASP A 219 -6.70 16.25 9.18
N MET A 220 -7.93 15.75 9.32
CA MET A 220 -9.12 16.59 9.52
C MET A 220 -9.11 17.37 10.85
N ASN A 221 -8.16 17.09 11.74
CA ASN A 221 -8.11 17.63 13.10
C ASN A 221 -7.21 18.85 13.23
N ARG A 222 -6.60 19.31 12.13
CA ARG A 222 -5.77 20.51 12.16
C ARG A 222 -6.67 21.73 12.40
N GLU A 223 -6.77 22.16 13.65
CA GLU A 223 -7.16 23.52 14.02
C GLU A 223 -6.07 24.48 13.49
N ARG A 224 -5.97 24.63 12.17
CA ARG A 224 -5.24 25.76 11.63
C ARG A 224 -6.14 26.98 11.86
N LYS A 225 -5.94 27.66 12.98
CA LYS A 225 -6.19 29.10 13.05
C LYS A 225 -5.24 29.76 12.05
N MET A 226 -5.57 29.71 10.77
CA MET A 226 -4.99 30.64 9.82
C MET A 226 -5.68 31.97 10.10
N GLU A 227 -4.94 32.92 10.67
CA GLU A 227 -5.33 34.32 10.63
C GLU A 227 -5.31 34.74 9.16
N THR A 228 -6.44 34.56 8.47
CA THR A 228 -6.61 34.98 7.09
C THR A 228 -6.60 36.50 7.07
N THR A 229 -5.57 37.06 6.44
CA THR A 229 -5.53 38.50 6.16
C THR A 229 -5.99 38.69 4.72
N GLU A 230 -7.20 39.22 4.53
CA GLU A 230 -7.69 39.58 3.20
C GLU A 230 -6.97 40.84 2.72
N LEU A 231 -6.31 40.75 1.57
CA LEU A 231 -5.73 41.89 0.86
C LEU A 231 -6.58 42.16 -0.38
N LYS A 232 -7.13 43.37 -0.48
CA LYS A 232 -7.85 43.80 -1.70
C LYS A 232 -6.89 44.58 -2.57
N ILE A 233 -6.66 44.10 -3.78
CA ILE A 233 -5.86 44.79 -4.78
C ILE A 233 -6.83 45.47 -5.73
N ASN A 234 -6.92 46.79 -5.66
CA ASN A 234 -7.66 47.55 -6.66
C ASN A 234 -6.75 47.78 -7.88
N PHE A 235 -7.04 47.09 -8.98
CA PHE A 235 -6.26 47.17 -10.21
C PHE A 235 -6.42 48.50 -10.94
N GLU A 236 -7.45 49.29 -10.64
CA GLU A 236 -7.67 50.60 -11.26
C GLU A 236 -6.79 51.69 -10.63
N ASP A 237 -6.61 51.65 -9.30
CA ASP A 237 -5.84 52.65 -8.55
C ASP A 237 -4.39 52.22 -8.26
N GLY A 238 -4.02 50.98 -8.59
CA GLY A 238 -2.69 50.42 -8.30
C GLY A 238 -2.36 50.35 -6.80
N LYS A 239 -3.37 50.42 -5.93
CA LYS A 239 -3.23 50.42 -4.47
C LYS A 239 -3.66 49.07 -3.89
N MET A 240 -2.85 48.57 -2.97
CA MET A 240 -3.22 47.46 -2.10
C MET A 240 -3.87 48.04 -0.84
N GLU A 241 -5.10 47.63 -0.56
CA GLU A 241 -5.74 47.90 0.73
C GLU A 241 -5.42 46.74 1.69
N GLY A 242 -4.64 47.04 2.72
CA GLY A 242 -4.21 46.12 3.78
C GLY A 242 -2.70 46.14 4.02
N GLU A 243 -2.26 45.82 5.24
CA GLU A 243 -0.84 45.72 5.61
C GLU A 243 -0.55 44.29 6.08
N VAL A 244 0.35 43.57 5.39
CA VAL A 244 0.77 42.21 5.76
C VAL A 244 2.26 42.22 6.10
N ASN A 245 2.57 41.91 7.36
CA ASN A 245 3.95 41.74 7.81
C ASN A 245 4.42 40.31 7.52
N THR A 246 4.93 40.10 6.30
CA THR A 246 5.43 38.80 5.82
C THR A 246 6.50 38.20 6.73
N LYS A 247 7.35 39.03 7.34
CA LYS A 247 8.40 38.56 8.28
C LYS A 247 7.80 37.87 9.51
N LYS A 248 6.68 38.35 10.02
CA LYS A 248 5.99 37.73 11.17
C LYS A 248 5.34 36.39 10.77
N VAL A 249 4.74 36.34 9.57
CA VAL A 249 4.13 35.14 8.99
C VAL A 249 5.15 34.01 8.81
N PHE A 250 6.35 34.31 8.31
CA PHE A 250 7.39 33.31 8.05
C PHE A 250 8.18 32.87 9.28
N ILE A 251 8.09 33.57 10.42
CA ILE A 251 8.81 33.23 11.67
C ILE A 251 7.93 32.42 12.64
N GLN A 252 6.60 32.43 12.48
CA GLN A 252 5.67 31.73 13.37
C GLN A 252 5.73 30.20 13.30
N ASN A 253 6.22 29.61 12.20
CA ASN A 253 6.38 28.17 12.04
C ASN A 253 7.85 27.81 11.72
N PRO A 254 8.72 27.65 12.73
CA PRO A 254 10.13 27.29 12.51
C PRO A 254 10.33 25.94 11.80
N ASP A 255 9.35 25.03 11.88
CA ASP A 255 9.38 23.71 11.26
C ASP A 255 8.82 23.67 9.81
N ALA A 256 8.18 24.75 9.34
CA ALA A 256 7.63 24.82 7.99
C ALA A 256 8.53 25.68 7.10
N SER A 257 8.94 25.17 5.95
CA SER A 257 9.71 25.95 4.99
C SER A 257 8.89 27.18 4.55
N PRO A 258 9.43 28.41 4.67
CA PRO A 258 8.79 29.62 4.15
C PRO A 258 8.54 29.59 2.63
N PHE A 259 9.23 28.68 1.93
CA PHE A 259 9.21 28.52 0.49
C PHE A 259 8.63 27.18 0.05
N ASP A 260 7.84 26.51 0.90
CA ASP A 260 7.00 25.38 0.47
C ASP A 260 5.81 25.93 -0.34
N PHE A 261 6.12 26.59 -1.44
CA PHE A 261 5.13 26.95 -2.45
C PHE A 261 4.70 25.66 -3.10
N GLY A 262 3.41 25.37 -3.01
CA GLY A 262 2.81 24.32 -3.83
C GLY A 262 3.16 24.58 -5.29
N VAL A 263 4.18 23.90 -5.79
CA VAL A 263 4.64 24.07 -7.16
C VAL A 263 3.43 23.75 -8.05
N VAL A 264 2.96 24.76 -8.78
CA VAL A 264 1.94 24.61 -9.83
C VAL A 264 2.62 23.94 -11.04
N SER A 265 3.23 22.79 -10.80
CA SER A 265 3.72 21.88 -11.84
C SER A 265 2.54 21.03 -12.29
N SER A 266 2.51 20.72 -13.58
CA SER A 266 1.60 19.74 -14.17
C SER A 266 1.69 18.33 -13.54
N SER A 267 2.70 18.08 -12.70
CA SER A 267 2.83 16.87 -11.91
C SER A 267 2.10 17.04 -10.58
N LYS A 268 0.82 16.63 -10.54
CA LYS A 268 0.02 16.47 -9.32
C LYS A 268 0.77 15.65 -8.27
N SER A 269 1.29 16.30 -7.23
CA SER A 269 1.37 15.77 -5.86
C SER A 269 2.22 16.71 -5.02
N HIS A 270 1.75 17.04 -3.81
CA HIS A 270 2.48 17.58 -2.64
C HIS A 270 2.00 18.91 -2.05
N ALA A 271 1.16 19.70 -2.71
CA ALA A 271 0.81 21.01 -2.15
C ALA A 271 -0.35 21.01 -1.12
N VAL A 272 -1.33 20.11 -1.29
CA VAL A 272 -2.62 20.23 -0.60
C VAL A 272 -3.06 18.85 -0.13
N SER A 273 -3.35 18.69 1.17
CA SER A 273 -3.96 17.45 1.68
C SER A 273 -5.25 17.21 0.91
N PRO A 274 -5.58 15.98 0.45
CA PRO A 274 -6.82 15.73 -0.28
C PRO A 274 -8.05 16.36 0.38
N PHE A 275 -8.13 16.40 1.71
CA PHE A 275 -9.24 17.00 2.44
C PHE A 275 -9.21 18.53 2.62
N GLU A 276 -8.19 19.22 2.11
CA GLU A 276 -8.25 20.68 1.93
C GLU A 276 -9.05 21.05 0.67
N LEU A 277 -9.41 20.07 -0.16
CA LEU A 277 -10.33 20.25 -1.28
C LEU A 277 -11.77 19.93 -0.82
N PRO A 278 -12.74 20.86 -0.96
CA PRO A 278 -14.13 20.63 -0.57
C PRO A 278 -14.74 19.38 -1.23
N ASP A 279 -14.44 19.14 -2.51
CA ASP A 279 -14.92 17.97 -3.26
C ASP A 279 -14.53 16.63 -2.60
N ALA A 280 -13.31 16.56 -2.07
CA ALA A 280 -12.80 15.34 -1.45
C ALA A 280 -13.49 15.04 -0.12
N LEU A 281 -13.76 16.09 0.68
CA LEU A 281 -14.53 15.94 1.92
C LEU A 281 -15.97 15.55 1.61
N LEU A 282 -16.60 16.19 0.62
CA LEU A 282 -17.96 15.87 0.20
C LEU A 282 -18.08 14.42 -0.29
N ASN A 283 -17.12 13.95 -1.08
CA ASN A 283 -17.05 12.55 -1.51
C ASN A 283 -16.90 11.59 -0.33
N LEU A 284 -16.08 11.92 0.66
CA LEU A 284 -15.97 11.12 1.88
C LEU A 284 -17.31 11.11 2.65
N ALA A 285 -17.95 12.26 2.84
CA ALA A 285 -19.22 12.38 3.55
C ALA A 285 -20.31 11.53 2.89
N ASN A 286 -20.45 11.62 1.56
CA ASN A 286 -21.37 10.78 0.77
C ASN A 286 -21.15 9.27 0.98
N VAL A 287 -19.90 8.85 1.08
CA VAL A 287 -19.54 7.43 1.23
C VAL A 287 -19.70 6.94 2.68
N LEU A 288 -19.45 7.79 3.66
CA LEU A 288 -19.59 7.47 5.08
C LEU A 288 -21.04 7.54 5.58
N ALA A 289 -21.87 8.42 5.03
CA ALA A 289 -23.28 8.57 5.41
C ALA A 289 -24.05 7.23 5.50
N PRO A 290 -24.02 6.33 4.49
CA PRO A 290 -24.70 5.04 4.60
C PRO A 290 -24.06 4.11 5.66
N ILE A 291 -22.74 4.18 5.89
CA ILE A 291 -22.06 3.39 6.94
C ILE A 291 -22.55 3.83 8.32
N ILE A 292 -22.51 5.14 8.57
CA ILE A 292 -22.91 5.76 9.83
C ILE A 292 -24.40 5.49 10.09
N SER A 293 -25.24 5.61 9.07
CA SER A 293 -26.67 5.29 9.16
C SER A 293 -26.91 3.84 9.59
N SER A 294 -26.20 2.87 8.99
CA SER A 294 -26.30 1.46 9.42
C SER A 294 -25.80 1.24 10.85
N ILE A 295 -24.68 1.88 11.26
CA ILE A 295 -24.21 1.81 12.65
C ILE A 295 -25.29 2.34 13.61
N ILE A 296 -25.95 3.44 13.27
CA ILE A 296 -26.99 4.03 14.11
C ILE A 296 -28.21 3.11 14.18
N LEU A 297 -28.69 2.55 13.08
CA LEU A 297 -29.92 1.75 13.08
C LEU A 297 -29.72 0.33 13.65
N GLU A 298 -28.59 -0.32 13.33
CA GLU A 298 -28.40 -1.76 13.53
C GLU A 298 -27.58 -2.10 14.80
N ASP A 299 -26.80 -1.18 15.38
CA ASP A 299 -25.97 -1.43 16.57
C ASP A 299 -26.78 -1.48 17.88
N ALA A 300 -27.65 -2.48 18.04
CA ALA A 300 -28.48 -2.64 19.25
C ALA A 300 -27.66 -2.75 20.55
N GLY A 301 -26.44 -3.29 20.46
CA GLY A 301 -25.52 -3.49 21.58
C GLY A 301 -24.70 -2.26 21.98
N GLY A 302 -24.64 -1.22 21.14
CA GLY A 302 -23.85 -0.01 21.39
C GLY A 302 -22.33 -0.22 21.30
N GLN A 303 -21.87 -1.31 20.68
CA GLN A 303 -20.45 -1.66 20.59
C GLN A 303 -19.68 -0.71 19.67
N PHE A 304 -20.35 -0.12 18.68
CA PHE A 304 -19.79 0.77 17.68
C PHE A 304 -20.25 2.22 17.84
N MET A 305 -20.99 2.52 18.93
CA MET A 305 -21.52 3.85 19.20
C MET A 305 -20.41 4.91 19.27
N VAL A 306 -19.30 4.61 19.96
CA VAL A 306 -18.19 5.56 20.13
C VAL A 306 -17.53 5.88 18.79
N GLN A 307 -17.32 4.86 17.97
CA GLN A 307 -16.69 5.01 16.66
C GLN A 307 -17.62 5.73 15.68
N GLY A 308 -18.92 5.42 15.70
CA GLY A 308 -19.93 6.13 14.91
C GLY A 308 -20.01 7.61 15.26
N VAL A 309 -19.96 7.96 16.55
CA VAL A 309 -19.89 9.35 17.02
C VAL A 309 -18.62 10.04 16.50
N LYS A 310 -17.45 9.41 16.65
CA LYS A 310 -16.18 9.97 16.14
C LYS A 310 -16.22 10.23 14.63
N LEU A 311 -16.83 9.34 13.84
CA LEU A 311 -16.97 9.54 12.39
C LEU A 311 -17.84 10.75 12.05
N ILE A 312 -18.90 11.02 12.83
CA ILE A 312 -19.72 12.23 12.64
C ILE A 312 -18.93 13.46 13.04
N GLU A 313 -18.28 13.45 14.21
CA GLU A 313 -17.49 14.57 14.71
C GLU A 313 -16.36 14.97 13.75
N THR A 314 -15.68 13.99 13.14
CA THR A 314 -14.61 14.28 12.17
C THR A 314 -15.13 14.90 10.88
N ILE A 315 -16.31 14.48 10.38
CA ILE A 315 -16.93 15.09 9.21
C ILE A 315 -17.40 16.51 9.53
N VAL A 316 -18.07 16.72 10.67
CA VAL A 316 -18.59 18.02 11.10
C VAL A 316 -17.45 19.02 11.31
N ARG A 317 -16.47 18.67 12.15
CA ARG A 317 -15.27 19.49 12.38
C ARG A 317 -14.54 19.76 11.06
N GLY A 318 -14.53 18.76 10.19
CA GLY A 318 -13.95 18.85 8.88
C GLY A 318 -14.60 19.88 7.97
N ALA A 319 -15.94 19.94 7.98
CA ALA A 319 -16.72 20.89 7.21
C ALA A 319 -16.64 22.30 7.78
N GLU A 320 -16.64 22.45 9.10
CA GLU A 320 -16.49 23.74 9.79
C GLU A 320 -15.11 24.37 9.55
N ASN A 321 -14.05 23.56 9.51
CA ASN A 321 -12.67 24.00 9.35
C ASN A 321 -12.15 23.93 7.90
N GLN A 322 -13.01 23.78 6.89
CA GLN A 322 -12.54 23.77 5.49
C GLN A 322 -11.95 25.12 5.08
N PRO A 323 -10.63 25.21 4.78
CA PRO A 323 -10.01 26.48 4.41
C PRO A 323 -10.46 26.98 3.04
N ASN A 324 -10.86 26.05 2.17
CA ASN A 324 -11.21 26.32 0.78
C ASN A 324 -12.71 26.18 0.50
N ASP A 325 -13.57 26.32 1.52
CA ASP A 325 -15.05 26.29 1.41
C ASP A 325 -15.54 27.16 0.23
N PHE A 326 -14.94 28.33 0.05
CA PHE A 326 -15.23 29.27 -1.04
C PHE A 326 -15.08 28.71 -2.46
N LEU A 327 -14.32 27.62 -2.66
CA LEU A 327 -14.16 27.00 -3.99
C LEU A 327 -15.43 26.31 -4.48
N LEU A 328 -16.36 25.97 -3.58
CA LEU A 328 -17.56 25.22 -3.92
C LEU A 328 -18.81 25.91 -3.36
N LYS A 329 -19.70 26.34 -4.26
CA LYS A 329 -20.94 27.02 -3.87
C LYS A 329 -21.80 26.13 -2.98
N ASP A 330 -22.32 26.70 -1.90
CA ASP A 330 -23.19 26.04 -0.94
C ASP A 330 -22.59 24.74 -0.35
N PHE A 331 -21.26 24.65 -0.24
CA PHE A 331 -20.58 23.43 0.24
C PHE A 331 -21.14 22.91 1.56
N ARG A 332 -21.35 23.77 2.55
CA ARG A 332 -21.94 23.38 3.85
C ARG A 332 -23.31 22.73 3.69
N LYS A 333 -24.15 23.27 2.79
CA LYS A 333 -25.46 22.71 2.45
C LYS A 333 -25.32 21.37 1.72
N GLN A 334 -24.37 21.23 0.80
CA GLN A 334 -24.10 19.96 0.13
C GLN A 334 -23.64 18.87 1.10
N VAL A 335 -22.80 19.21 2.08
CA VAL A 335 -22.41 18.31 3.17
C VAL A 335 -23.63 17.94 4.02
N TYR A 336 -24.48 18.91 4.37
CA TYR A 336 -25.72 18.68 5.10
C TYR A 336 -26.69 17.73 4.36
N ASP A 337 -26.81 17.87 3.05
CA ASP A 337 -27.65 17.04 2.19
C ASP A 337 -27.07 15.62 2.06
N SER A 338 -25.75 15.48 1.93
CA SER A 338 -25.05 14.18 1.89
C SER A 338 -25.32 13.32 3.14
N MET A 339 -25.49 13.97 4.29
CA MET A 339 -25.71 13.33 5.60
C MET A 339 -27.20 13.14 5.95
N SER A 340 -28.12 13.34 5.00
CA SER A 340 -29.58 13.16 5.20
C SER A 340 -29.95 11.78 5.74
N SER A 341 -29.31 10.71 5.28
CA SER A 341 -29.55 9.34 5.76
C SER A 341 -29.21 9.17 7.24
N VAL A 342 -28.13 9.80 7.69
CA VAL A 342 -27.70 9.82 9.10
C VAL A 342 -28.74 10.57 9.95
N ARG A 343 -29.24 11.73 9.47
CA ARG A 343 -30.28 12.50 10.18
C ARG A 343 -31.57 11.70 10.36
N ILE A 344 -32.01 11.01 9.31
CA ILE A 344 -33.20 10.13 9.35
C ILE A 344 -32.96 8.96 10.31
N ALA A 345 -31.75 8.40 10.36
CA ALA A 345 -31.41 7.33 11.30
C ALA A 345 -31.45 7.80 12.76
N ILE A 346 -30.91 8.99 13.04
CA ILE A 346 -30.90 9.62 14.38
C ILE A 346 -32.33 9.89 14.87
N SER A 347 -33.24 10.32 13.98
CA SER A 347 -34.63 10.62 14.34
C SER A 347 -35.46 9.36 14.66
N LYS A 348 -35.20 8.24 13.96
CA LYS A 348 -35.87 6.94 14.18
C LYS A 348 -35.45 6.24 15.47
N ARG A 349 -34.22 6.43 15.94
CA ARG A 349 -33.67 5.76 17.13
C ARG A 349 -33.95 6.55 18.41
N GLN A 350 -35.21 6.72 18.80
CA GLN A 350 -35.55 7.43 20.04
C GLN A 350 -35.13 6.61 21.28
N GLY A 351 -34.26 7.17 22.15
CA GLY A 351 -33.96 6.63 23.50
C GLY A 351 -32.48 6.41 23.88
N LYS A 352 -31.55 6.18 22.92
CA LYS A 352 -30.08 6.06 23.16
C LYS A 352 -29.26 7.05 22.33
N SER A 353 -29.93 8.10 21.83
CA SER A 353 -29.48 8.95 20.72
C SER A 353 -28.79 10.23 21.14
N ASP A 354 -28.77 10.60 22.43
CA ASP A 354 -28.29 11.92 22.84
C ASP A 354 -26.83 12.18 22.47
N ARG A 355 -25.94 11.18 22.54
CA ARG A 355 -24.54 11.34 22.10
C ARG A 355 -24.41 11.55 20.60
N PHE A 356 -25.21 10.85 19.79
CA PHE A 356 -25.24 11.05 18.34
C PHE A 356 -25.87 12.40 17.98
N ARG A 357 -26.88 12.86 18.73
CA ARG A 357 -27.51 14.18 18.56
C ARG A 357 -26.56 15.31 18.93
N THR A 358 -25.79 15.18 20.02
CA THR A 358 -24.76 16.15 20.40
C THR A 358 -23.65 16.23 19.35
N ALA A 359 -23.17 15.08 18.87
CA ALA A 359 -22.15 15.00 17.83
C ALA A 359 -22.64 15.54 16.47
N ALA A 360 -23.92 15.34 16.16
CA ALA A 360 -24.56 15.84 14.94
C ALA A 360 -25.21 17.23 15.14
N SER A 361 -24.91 17.96 16.22
CA SER A 361 -25.62 19.21 16.57
C SER A 361 -25.63 20.20 15.39
N TRP A 362 -24.49 20.42 14.73
CA TRP A 362 -24.38 21.22 13.50
C TRP A 362 -25.29 20.69 12.36
N LEU A 363 -25.29 19.38 12.11
CA LEU A 363 -26.13 18.72 11.10
C LEU A 363 -27.63 18.72 11.45
N VAL A 364 -28.02 19.03 12.68
CA VAL A 364 -29.42 19.08 13.11
C VAL A 364 -29.93 20.52 13.15
N THR A 365 -29.07 21.51 13.42
CA THR A 365 -29.44 22.93 13.54
C THR A 365 -29.33 23.73 12.24
N SER A 366 -28.56 23.29 11.24
CA SER A 366 -28.29 24.08 10.03
C SER A 366 -29.35 23.94 8.92
N SER A 367 -30.66 24.04 9.22
CA SER A 367 -31.66 24.28 8.17
C SER A 367 -31.63 25.72 7.65
N ASP A 368 -31.03 26.62 8.42
CA ASP A 368 -31.08 28.06 8.18
C ASP A 368 -29.63 28.59 8.07
N HIS A 369 -29.03 28.51 6.88
CA HIS A 369 -28.06 29.47 6.31
C HIS A 369 -27.75 29.13 4.86
#